data_AF-T1C723-F1
#
_entry.id   AF-T1C723-F1
#
_cell.length_a   1.000
_cell.length_b   1.000
_cell.length_c   1.000
_cell.angle_alpha   90.00
_cell.angle_beta   90.00
_cell.angle_gamma   90.00
#
_symmetry.space_group_name_H-M   'P 1'
#
loop_
_entity.id
_entity.type
_entity.pdbx_description
1 polymer ?
#
loop_
_entity_poly.entity_id
_entity_poly.type
_entity_poly.pdbx_seq_one_letter_code
_entity_poly.pdbx_strand_id
1 'polypeptide(L)'
;FTTEAHIMAIEEIAQALDLELIETVAEPYAVARLASTPDVMERGGIFIDIGARTTTVSLVRGGVLEAARMFELGGRPSPASSPTTWTCRCRWPRA
;
A
#
# COMPACT_ATOMS: atom_id res chain seq x y z
N PHE A 1 5.87 6.11 8.48
CA PHE A 1 5.62 4.96 7.58
C PHE A 1 6.82 4.04 7.42
N THR A 2 8.01 4.43 7.89
CA THR A 2 9.14 3.52 8.05
C THR A 2 10.04 4.07 9.15
N THR A 3 10.89 3.23 9.75
CA THR A 3 11.93 3.67 10.70
C THR A 3 13.23 3.90 9.94
N GLU A 4 14.17 4.67 10.52
CA GLU A 4 15.52 4.80 9.96
C GLU A 4 16.19 3.43 9.77
N ALA A 5 15.98 2.51 10.72
CA ALA A 5 16.48 1.14 10.64
C ALA A 5 16.01 0.38 9.38
N HIS A 6 14.77 0.58 8.93
CA HIS A 6 14.29 -0.06 7.70
C HIS A 6 14.91 0.56 6.44
N ILE A 7 15.19 1.87 6.43
CA ILE A 7 15.85 2.50 5.28
C ILE A 7 17.29 2.00 5.18
N MET A 8 18.03 1.97 6.29
CA MET A 8 19.39 1.42 6.31
C MET A 8 19.43 -0.03 5.82
N ALA A 9 18.47 -0.86 6.22
CA ALA A 9 18.40 -2.24 5.73
C ALA A 9 18.23 -2.32 4.20
N ILE A 10 17.45 -1.42 3.59
CA ILE A 10 17.30 -1.36 2.14
C ILE A 10 18.59 -0.89 1.47
N GLU A 11 19.27 0.10 2.05
CA GLU A 11 20.57 0.59 1.56
C GLU A 11 21.64 -0.50 1.59
N GLU A 12 21.74 -1.26 2.68
CA GLU A 12 22.66 -2.40 2.83
C GLU A 12 22.39 -3.48 1.77
N ILE A 13 21.12 -3.80 1.51
CA ILE A 13 20.74 -4.76 0.47
C ILE A 13 21.12 -4.22 -0.92
N ALA A 14 20.87 -2.94 -1.20
CA ALA A 14 21.24 -2.33 -2.47
C ALA A 14 22.76 -2.40 -2.70
N GLN A 15 23.57 -2.05 -1.70
CA GLN A 15 25.03 -2.15 -1.75
C GLN A 15 25.51 -3.59 -1.97
N ALA A 16 24.93 -4.57 -1.26
CA ALA A 16 25.29 -5.97 -1.42
C ALA A 16 24.97 -6.53 -2.82
N LEU A 17 24.03 -5.90 -3.54
CA LEU A 17 23.63 -6.24 -4.90
C LEU A 17 24.31 -5.37 -5.97
N ASP A 18 25.24 -4.48 -5.60
CA ASP A 18 25.88 -3.50 -6.49
C ASP A 18 24.87 -2.57 -7.19
N LEU A 19 23.85 -2.13 -6.44
CA LEU A 19 22.80 -1.21 -6.88
C LEU A 19 22.87 0.12 -6.14
N GLU A 20 22.46 1.19 -6.83
CA GLU A 20 22.29 2.53 -6.25
C GLU A 20 20.83 2.75 -5.82
N LEU A 21 20.61 3.07 -4.53
CA LEU A 21 19.29 3.45 -4.04
C LEU A 21 18.99 4.92 -4.36
N ILE A 22 18.13 5.16 -5.34
CA ILE A 22 17.79 6.52 -5.78
C ILE A 22 16.80 7.21 -4.83
N GLU A 23 15.71 6.52 -4.48
CA GLU A 23 14.66 7.06 -3.61
C GLU A 23 13.82 5.92 -3.01
N THR A 24 13.27 6.14 -1.82
CA THR A 24 12.23 5.29 -1.25
C THR A 24 10.91 6.03 -1.17
N VAL A 25 9.84 5.40 -1.65
CA VAL A 25 8.48 5.92 -1.56
C VAL A 25 7.62 5.01 -0.69
N ALA A 26 6.63 5.60 0.00
CA ALA A 26 5.64 4.82 0.72
C ALA A 26 4.80 4.00 -0.28
N GLU A 27 4.69 2.69 -0.07
CA GLU A 27 3.83 1.79 -0.83
C GLU A 27 2.42 2.33 -1.12
N PRO A 28 1.65 2.86 -0.15
CA PRO A 28 0.30 3.39 -0.44
C PRO A 28 0.30 4.51 -1.47
N TYR A 29 1.36 5.33 -1.51
CA TYR A 29 1.51 6.36 -2.53
C TYR A 29 1.88 5.78 -3.89
N ALA A 30 2.78 4.79 -3.93
CA ALA A 30 3.17 4.11 -5.15
C ALA A 30 1.97 3.41 -5.82
N VAL A 31 1.16 2.70 -5.03
CA VAL A 31 -0.06 2.03 -5.51
C VAL A 31 -1.07 3.05 -6.02
N ALA A 32 -1.32 4.13 -5.28
CA ALA A 32 -2.22 5.18 -5.73
C ALA A 32 -1.76 5.79 -7.07
N ARG A 33 -0.47 6.09 -7.21
CA ARG A 33 0.09 6.65 -8.44
C ARG A 33 0.02 5.67 -9.62
N LEU A 34 0.19 4.38 -9.39
CA LEU A 34 0.09 3.34 -10.42
C LEU A 34 -1.36 3.10 -10.86
N ALA A 35 -2.31 3.13 -9.92
CA ALA A 35 -3.70 2.76 -10.16
C ALA A 35 -4.62 3.94 -10.56
N SER A 36 -4.09 5.17 -10.61
CA SER A 36 -4.87 6.38 -10.85
C SER A 36 -4.55 7.08 -12.16
N THR A 37 -5.50 7.89 -12.62
CA THR A 37 -5.23 8.94 -13.60
C THR A 37 -4.75 10.22 -12.90
N PRO A 38 -4.11 11.16 -13.61
CA PRO A 38 -3.76 12.47 -13.06
C PRO A 38 -4.95 13.21 -12.43
N ASP A 39 -6.13 13.15 -13.07
CA ASP A 39 -7.36 13.77 -12.53
C ASP A 39 -7.79 13.15 -11.19
N VAL A 40 -7.66 11.83 -11.04
CA VAL A 40 -7.98 11.14 -9.78
C VAL A 40 -6.96 11.47 -8.71
N MET A 41 -5.68 11.58 -9.06
CA MET A 41 -4.62 12.00 -8.14
C MET A 41 -4.82 13.43 -7.63
N GLU A 42 -5.30 14.33 -8.47
CA GLU A 42 -5.58 15.72 -8.11
C GLU A 42 -6.83 15.85 -7.22
N ARG A 43 -7.96 15.26 -7.64
CA ARG A 43 -9.23 15.30 -6.90
C ARG A 43 -9.18 14.52 -5.59
N GLY A 44 -8.40 13.44 -5.58
CA GLY A 44 -8.21 12.52 -4.48
C GLY A 44 -9.12 11.30 -4.49
N GLY A 45 -8.69 10.27 -3.76
CA GLY A 45 -9.34 8.97 -3.70
C GLY A 45 -8.88 8.14 -2.50
N ILE A 46 -9.67 7.10 -2.21
CA ILE A 46 -9.31 6.06 -1.25
C ILE A 46 -8.75 4.88 -2.03
N PHE A 47 -7.52 4.47 -1.71
CA PHE A 47 -6.83 3.36 -2.33
C PHE A 47 -6.75 2.21 -1.33
N ILE A 48 -7.11 1.02 -1.80
CA ILE A 48 -7.12 -0.21 -1.01
C ILE A 48 -6.17 -1.19 -1.68
N ASP A 49 -5.00 -1.35 -1.09
CA ASP A 49 -4.04 -2.37 -1.47
C ASP A 49 -4.30 -3.65 -0.67
N ILE A 50 -4.62 -4.75 -1.35
CA ILE A 50 -4.94 -6.03 -0.73
C ILE A 50 -3.77 -6.98 -0.97
N GLY A 51 -2.91 -7.10 0.03
CA GLY A 51 -1.82 -8.05 0.06
C GLY A 51 -2.24 -9.43 0.55
N ALA A 52 -1.25 -10.33 0.62
CA ALA A 52 -1.46 -11.68 1.12
C ALA A 52 -1.79 -11.71 2.62
N ARG A 53 -1.13 -10.87 3.43
CA ARG A 53 -1.32 -10.83 4.90
C ARG A 53 -1.99 -9.56 5.39
N THR A 54 -1.77 -8.46 4.68
CA THR A 54 -2.17 -7.13 5.11
C THR A 54 -2.94 -6.43 4.03
N THR A 55 -3.87 -5.58 4.44
CA THR A 55 -4.61 -4.69 3.56
C THR A 55 -4.31 -3.27 4.02
N THR A 56 -3.86 -2.43 3.11
CA THR A 56 -3.57 -1.03 3.38
C THR A 56 -4.68 -0.16 2.77
N VAL A 57 -5.32 0.64 3.61
CA VAL A 57 -6.27 1.67 3.17
C VAL A 57 -5.58 3.02 3.27
N SER A 58 -5.58 3.79 2.19
CA SER A 58 -4.93 5.10 2.12
C SER A 58 -5.82 6.14 1.47
N LEU A 59 -5.68 7.39 1.94
CA LEU A 59 -6.30 8.57 1.38
C LEU A 59 -5.21 9.39 0.68
N VAL A 60 -5.36 9.59 -0.62
CA VAL A 60 -4.48 10.44 -1.42
C VAL A 60 -5.33 11.57 -2.01
N ARG A 61 -4.85 12.81 -1.93
CA ARG A 61 -5.53 14.00 -2.47
C ARG A 61 -4.51 15.07 -2.83
N GLY A 62 -4.75 15.80 -3.92
CA GLY A 62 -3.80 16.83 -4.39
C GLY A 62 -2.41 16.26 -4.69
N GLY A 63 -2.34 14.99 -5.09
CA GLY A 63 -1.07 14.30 -5.34
C GLY A 63 -0.27 13.93 -4.09
N VAL A 64 -0.85 14.00 -2.89
CA VAL A 64 -0.15 13.72 -1.62
C VAL A 64 -0.87 12.63 -0.83
N LEU A 65 -0.12 11.81 -0.10
CA LEU A 65 -0.64 10.83 0.84
C LEU A 65 -1.04 11.52 2.16
N GLU A 66 -2.34 11.70 2.39
CA GLU A 66 -2.85 12.37 3.60
C GLU A 66 -2.93 11.40 4.80
N ALA A 67 -3.32 10.15 4.55
CA ALA A 67 -3.44 9.15 5.60
C ALA A 67 -3.27 7.74 5.04
N ALA A 68 -2.73 6.84 5.87
CA ALA A 68 -2.80 5.41 5.62
C ALA A 68 -3.02 4.64 6.93
N ARG A 69 -3.68 3.50 6.81
CA ARG A 69 -3.88 2.51 7.87
C ARG A 69 -3.70 1.12 7.29
N MET A 70 -2.92 0.30 7.98
CA MET A 70 -2.68 -1.09 7.63
C MET A 70 -3.51 -1.97 8.56
N PHE A 71 -4.13 -3.00 7.99
CA PHE A 71 -4.90 -4.01 8.68
C PHE A 71 -4.22 -5.37 8.48
N GLU A 72 -4.15 -6.19 9.51
CA GLU A 72 -3.69 -7.59 9.43
C GLU A 72 -4.76 -8.51 8.84
N LEU A 73 -5.28 -8.11 7.69
CA LEU A 73 -6.28 -8.82 6.91
C LEU A 73 -5.77 -8.90 5.47
N GLY A 74 -5.66 -10.09 4.90
CA GLY A 74 -5.18 -10.27 3.53
C GLY A 74 -5.77 -11.50 2.85
N GLY A 75 -5.33 -11.75 1.62
CA GLY A 75 -5.84 -12.86 0.79
C GLY A 75 -5.46 -14.26 1.28
N ARG A 76 -4.44 -14.40 2.16
CA ARG A 76 -4.10 -15.67 2.79
C ARG A 76 -4.76 -15.77 4.17
N PRO A 77 -5.50 -16.86 4.45
CA PRO A 77 -6.06 -17.07 5.77
C PRO A 77 -4.95 -17.25 6.80
N SER A 78 -5.11 -16.65 7.98
CA SER A 78 -4.19 -16.89 9.09
C SER A 78 -4.49 -18.28 9.68
N PRO A 79 -3.49 -19.01 10.21
CA PRO A 79 -3.72 -20.30 10.88
C PRO A 79 -4.67 -20.20 12.09
N ALA A 80 -4.82 -18.99 12.67
CA ALA A 80 -5.70 -18.70 13.79
C ALA A 80 -7.14 -18.32 13.36
N SER A 81 -7.40 -18.16 12.06
CA SER A 81 -8.74 -17.86 11.54
C SER A 81 -9.47 -19.15 11.16
N SER A 82 -10.70 -19.30 11.66
CA SER A 82 -11.66 -20.33 11.23
C SER A 82 -11.90 -20.23 9.71
N PRO A 83 -12.27 -21.32 9.00
CA PRO A 83 -12.34 -21.39 7.54
C PRO A 83 -13.51 -20.54 7.03
N THR A 84 -13.30 -19.23 6.99
CA THR A 84 -14.28 -18.27 6.51
C THR A 84 -13.64 -17.61 5.32
N THR A 85 -14.04 -18.04 4.12
CA THR A 85 -13.69 -17.39 2.86
C THR A 85 -14.16 -15.94 2.94
N TRP A 86 -13.23 -15.00 3.10
CA TRP A 86 -13.53 -13.58 3.09
C TRP A 86 -13.76 -13.13 1.66
N THR A 87 -15.02 -12.93 1.28
CA THR A 87 -15.37 -12.28 0.02
C THR A 87 -15.43 -10.78 0.24
N CYS A 88 -14.37 -10.06 -0.17
CA CYS A 88 -14.42 -8.60 -0.25
C CYS A 88 -15.38 -8.21 -1.40
N ARG A 89 -16.63 -7.89 -1.05
CA ARG A 89 -17.65 -7.50 -2.02
C ARG A 89 -17.74 -5.97 -2.06
N CYS A 90 -16.78 -5.32 -2.72
CA CYS A 90 -16.83 -3.88 -2.95
C CYS A 90 -18.01 -3.54 -3.89
N ARG A 91 -19.09 -2.98 -3.35
CA ARG A 91 -20.17 -2.41 -4.14
C ARG A 91 -19.98 -0.89 -4.19
N TRP A 92 -19.24 -0.43 -5.19
CA TRP A 92 -19.14 1.00 -5.49
C TRP A 92 -20.49 1.47 -6.06
N PRO A 93 -21.15 2.49 -5.47
CA PRO A 93 -22.25 3.14 -6.16
C PRO A 93 -21.70 3.69 -7.47
N ARG A 94 -22.34 3.35 -8.59
CA ARG A 94 -21.98 3.94 -9.88
C ARG A 94 -22.14 5.46 -9.72
N ALA A 95 -21.09 6.20 -10.04
CA ALA A 95 -21.24 7.60 -10.44
C ALA A 95 -22.01 7.66 -11.76
#